data_AF-A0A9P7ZW91-F1
#
_entry.id   AF-A0A9P7ZW91-F1
#
_cell.length_a   1.000
_cell.length_b   1.000
_cell.length_c   1.000
_cell.angle_alpha   90.00
_cell.angle_beta   90.00
_cell.angle_gamma   90.00
#
_symmetry.space_group_name_H-M   'P 1'
#
loop_
_entity.id
_entity.type
_entity.pdbx_description
1 polymer ?
#
loop_
_entity_poly.entity_id
_entity_poly.type
_entity_poly.pdbx_seq_one_letter_code
_entity_poly.pdbx_strand_id
1 'polypeptide(L)'
;MGVVGLWPFLKDKGYEPVLRHQSALQNHQHSQPSLIRVGVLGAFFITVRHAYSRKHHDDAHAILEMAFTKLGPKETLVLYLDGAPALEKALTTANREEKRRTDLEVAEKNLQEFETLITANLRLRKRHFVAVTSLQVTRAQLTVLEVVSRNDYTKNVEGLGPATNYSIVKRLKSTDPIVMVNAYLADKRVVHKNTEQQTFEKSIRVFLKGEQTLVPSAITIPEQGQTYITIKAKFKELCETRVTRRLTNKSTALVNGESKSGVETKPPNAFTTIDKQNPAKAHQYRPRYSPKVRF
;
A
#
# COMPACT_ATOMS: atom_id res chain seq x y z
N MET A 1 -20.21 3.89 21.22
CA MET A 1 -21.26 4.37 20.29
C MET A 1 -20.80 5.70 19.74
N GLY A 2 -20.85 5.91 18.42
CA GLY A 2 -20.40 7.16 17.82
C GLY A 2 -21.60 8.08 17.61
N VAL A 3 -21.69 9.18 18.37
CA VAL A 3 -22.60 10.27 18.02
C VAL A 3 -21.90 11.09 16.94
N VAL A 4 -22.41 11.02 15.72
CA VAL A 4 -21.81 11.69 14.56
C VAL A 4 -21.80 13.21 14.80
N GLY A 5 -20.66 13.85 14.62
CA GLY A 5 -20.52 15.31 14.78
C GLY A 5 -20.33 15.79 16.22
N LEU A 6 -20.41 14.93 17.23
CA LEU A 6 -20.27 15.33 18.64
C LEU A 6 -18.90 15.94 18.96
N TRP A 7 -17.81 15.34 18.46
CA TRP A 7 -16.47 15.86 18.74
C TRP A 7 -16.24 17.26 18.14
N PRO A 8 -16.52 17.52 16.84
CA PRO A 8 -16.52 18.88 16.31
C PRO A 8 -17.34 19.86 17.14
N PHE A 9 -18.57 19.48 17.52
CA PHE A 9 -19.44 20.32 18.33
C PHE A 9 -18.83 20.67 19.70
N LEU A 10 -18.32 19.68 20.44
CA LEU A 10 -17.70 19.91 21.75
C LEU A 10 -16.46 20.81 21.63
N LYS A 11 -15.64 20.56 20.61
CA LYS A 11 -14.46 21.36 20.33
C LYS A 11 -14.82 22.82 20.05
N ASP A 12 -15.86 23.06 19.25
CA ASP A 12 -16.34 24.41 18.92
C ASP A 12 -16.90 25.14 20.16
N LYS A 13 -17.32 24.39 21.19
CA LYS A 13 -17.72 24.93 22.51
C LYS A 13 -16.55 25.12 23.49
N GLY A 14 -15.31 24.95 23.03
CA GLY A 14 -14.12 25.12 23.86
C GLY A 14 -13.90 23.99 24.86
N TYR A 15 -14.52 22.82 24.65
CA TYR A 15 -14.24 21.65 25.49
C TYR A 15 -12.81 21.16 25.25
N GLU A 16 -12.00 21.17 26.31
CA GLU A 16 -10.66 20.60 26.31
C GLU A 16 -10.67 19.18 26.90
N PRO A 17 -10.33 18.15 26.11
CA PRO A 17 -10.34 16.78 26.60
C PRO A 17 -9.20 16.59 27.60
N VAL A 18 -9.49 15.88 28.70
CA VAL A 18 -8.45 15.46 29.65
C VAL A 18 -7.49 14.50 28.95
N LEU A 19 -6.26 14.95 28.71
CA LEU A 19 -5.20 14.14 28.13
C LEU A 19 -4.62 13.22 29.19
N ARG A 20 -5.01 11.94 29.17
CA ARG A 20 -4.37 10.90 29.98
C ARG A 20 -3.16 10.33 29.23
N HIS A 21 -2.05 11.06 29.28
CA HIS A 21 -0.75 10.53 28.86
C HIS A 21 0.03 10.08 30.10
N GLN A 22 0.84 9.03 29.97
CA GLN A 22 1.62 8.46 31.08
C GLN A 22 2.54 9.49 31.78
N SER A 23 2.99 10.51 31.03
CA SER A 23 3.77 11.65 31.54
C SER A 23 2.95 12.63 32.38
N ALA A 24 1.63 12.73 32.19
CA ALA A 24 0.75 13.57 32.98
C ALA A 24 0.35 12.92 34.32
N LEU A 25 0.43 11.59 34.42
CA LEU A 25 0.12 10.84 35.64
C LEU A 25 1.25 10.85 36.67
N GLN A 26 2.49 11.16 36.27
CA GLN A 26 3.64 11.22 37.18
C GLN A 26 3.60 12.41 38.14
N ASN A 27 2.83 13.47 37.83
CA ASN A 27 2.76 14.69 38.65
C ASN A 27 1.65 14.67 39.73
N HIS A 28 0.87 13.60 39.84
CA HIS A 28 -0.18 13.47 40.86
C HIS A 28 0.13 12.31 41.82
N GLN A 29 1.14 12.51 42.67
CA GLN A 29 1.65 11.50 43.62
C GLN A 29 0.78 11.24 44.86
N HIS A 30 -0.40 11.86 45.03
CA HIS A 30 -1.16 11.78 46.30
C HIS A 30 -2.64 11.37 46.20
N SER A 31 -3.06 10.79 45.09
CA SER A 31 -4.39 10.20 44.96
C SER A 31 -4.28 8.74 44.55
N GLN A 32 -5.00 7.86 45.25
CA GLN A 32 -5.14 6.42 44.96
C GLN A 32 -5.14 6.12 43.45
N PRO A 33 -4.50 5.02 43.00
CA PRO A 33 -4.41 4.68 41.59
C PRO A 33 -5.83 4.55 41.00
N SER A 34 -6.24 5.54 40.21
CA SER A 34 -7.56 5.52 39.59
C SER A 34 -7.61 4.39 38.58
N LEU A 35 -8.54 3.44 38.73
CA LEU A 35 -8.79 2.41 37.73
C LEU A 35 -9.12 3.05 36.38
N ILE A 36 -8.44 2.60 35.33
CA ILE A 36 -8.61 3.04 33.95
C ILE A 36 -9.46 1.99 33.23
N ARG A 37 -10.70 2.36 32.93
CA ARG A 37 -11.64 1.51 32.21
C ARG A 37 -11.54 1.75 30.71
N VAL A 38 -11.29 0.71 29.95
CA VAL A 38 -11.00 0.80 28.51
C VAL A 38 -11.98 -0.06 27.72
N GLY A 39 -12.79 0.56 26.87
CA GLY A 39 -13.52 -0.16 25.82
C GLY A 39 -12.57 -0.53 24.70
N VAL A 40 -12.12 -1.79 24.65
CA VAL A 40 -11.01 -2.22 23.77
C VAL A 40 -11.34 -2.00 22.30
N LEU A 41 -12.52 -2.42 21.85
CA LEU A 41 -12.94 -2.23 20.46
C LEU A 41 -13.16 -0.76 20.12
N GLY A 42 -13.55 0.09 21.07
CA GLY A 42 -13.70 1.52 20.82
C GLY A 42 -12.37 2.25 20.66
N ALA A 43 -11.43 1.98 21.57
CA ALA A 43 -10.15 2.69 21.65
C ALA A 43 -9.08 2.13 20.70
N PHE A 44 -9.11 0.82 20.44
CA PHE A 44 -8.03 0.12 19.74
C PHE A 44 -8.47 -0.63 18.48
N PHE A 45 -9.68 -0.36 17.93
CA PHE A 45 -10.16 -1.02 16.70
C PHE A 45 -9.12 -1.06 15.59
N ILE A 46 -8.45 0.07 15.32
CA ILE A 46 -7.48 0.19 14.24
C ILE A 46 -6.25 -0.68 14.53
N THR A 47 -5.76 -0.66 15.77
CA THR A 47 -4.61 -1.47 16.21
C THR A 47 -4.94 -2.96 16.10
N VAL A 48 -6.10 -3.39 16.61
CA VAL A 48 -6.59 -4.77 16.53
C VAL A 48 -6.70 -5.19 15.07
N ARG A 49 -7.41 -4.41 14.25
CA ARG A 49 -7.56 -4.69 12.81
C ARG A 49 -6.21 -4.82 12.12
N HIS A 50 -5.30 -3.88 12.34
CA HIS A 50 -4.00 -3.90 11.66
C HIS A 50 -3.14 -5.08 12.09
N ALA A 51 -3.06 -5.36 13.39
CA ALA A 51 -2.22 -6.40 13.94
C ALA A 51 -2.72 -7.80 13.52
N TYR A 52 -4.00 -8.09 13.74
CA TYR A 52 -4.56 -9.42 13.49
C TYR A 52 -4.81 -9.73 12.02
N SER A 53 -4.89 -8.72 11.14
CA SER A 53 -4.98 -8.97 9.70
C SER A 53 -3.63 -9.20 9.02
N ARG A 54 -2.49 -9.05 9.72
CA ARG A 54 -1.16 -9.01 9.07
C ARG A 54 -0.05 -9.78 9.80
N LYS A 55 -0.27 -10.18 11.05
CA LYS A 55 0.76 -10.77 11.91
C LYS A 55 0.29 -12.10 12.46
N HIS A 56 1.25 -12.91 12.91
CA HIS A 56 0.95 -14.08 13.72
C HIS A 56 0.24 -13.64 15.01
N HIS A 57 -0.58 -14.50 15.61
CA HIS A 57 -1.39 -14.13 16.76
C HIS A 57 -0.54 -13.63 17.93
N ASP A 58 0.59 -14.28 18.23
CA ASP A 58 1.48 -13.87 19.33
C ASP A 58 2.05 -12.46 19.13
N ASP A 59 2.50 -12.15 17.91
CA ASP A 59 2.96 -10.80 17.55
C ASP A 59 1.84 -9.77 17.67
N ALA A 60 0.62 -10.13 17.26
CA ALA A 60 -0.54 -9.25 17.35
C ALA A 60 -0.94 -9.00 18.81
N HIS A 61 -0.80 -10.00 19.68
CA HIS A 61 -1.02 -9.87 21.13
C HIS A 61 0.01 -8.92 21.73
N ALA A 62 1.30 -9.11 21.43
CA ALA A 62 2.37 -8.24 21.90
C ALA A 62 2.19 -6.77 21.47
N ILE A 63 1.76 -6.54 20.21
CA ILE A 63 1.46 -5.19 19.71
C ILE A 63 0.31 -4.55 20.50
N LEU A 64 -0.75 -5.31 20.78
CA LEU A 64 -1.91 -4.81 21.50
C LEU A 64 -1.57 -4.55 22.98
N GLU A 65 -0.82 -5.44 23.61
CA GLU A 65 -0.33 -5.28 24.97
C GLU A 65 0.54 -4.03 25.12
N MET A 66 1.48 -3.81 24.20
CA MET A 66 2.27 -2.58 24.13
C MET A 66 1.40 -1.33 23.94
N ALA A 67 0.23 -1.44 23.30
CA ALA A 67 -0.70 -0.34 23.17
C ALA A 67 -1.44 -0.05 24.48
N PHE A 68 -1.77 -1.09 25.27
CA PHE A 68 -2.38 -0.95 26.58
C PHE A 68 -1.45 -0.33 27.62
N THR A 69 -0.18 -0.74 27.65
CA THR A 69 0.81 -0.21 28.61
C THR A 69 1.06 1.29 28.48
N LYS A 70 0.73 1.89 27.32
CA LYS A 70 0.76 3.35 27.11
C LYS A 70 -0.33 4.11 27.86
N LEU A 71 -1.43 3.43 28.20
CA LEU A 71 -2.53 4.03 28.97
C LEU A 71 -2.23 4.02 30.47
N GLY A 72 -1.52 3.00 30.96
CA GLY A 72 -1.14 2.87 32.35
C GLY A 72 -0.60 1.49 32.71
N PRO A 73 -0.19 1.29 33.97
CA PRO A 73 0.19 -0.02 34.50
C PRO A 73 -0.94 -1.03 34.38
N LYS A 74 -0.62 -2.32 34.17
CA LYS A 74 -1.59 -3.39 33.95
C LYS A 74 -2.57 -3.53 35.11
N GLU A 75 -2.09 -3.29 36.32
CA GLU A 75 -2.83 -3.40 37.59
C GLU A 75 -3.93 -2.34 37.70
N THR A 76 -3.82 -1.26 36.92
CA THR A 76 -4.80 -0.17 36.90
C THR A 76 -5.79 -0.28 35.74
N LEU A 77 -5.56 -1.19 34.78
CA LEU A 77 -6.35 -1.29 33.56
C LEU A 77 -7.46 -2.32 33.70
N VAL A 78 -8.69 -1.90 33.42
CA VAL A 78 -9.87 -2.76 33.32
C VAL A 78 -10.34 -2.75 31.87
N LEU A 79 -10.13 -3.86 31.18
CA LEU A 79 -10.45 -4.00 29.76
C LEU A 79 -11.87 -4.54 29.57
N TYR A 80 -12.68 -3.80 28.83
CA TYR A 80 -14.02 -4.21 28.43
C TYR A 80 -14.02 -4.60 26.96
N LEU A 81 -14.42 -5.85 26.71
CA LEU A 81 -14.77 -6.34 25.39
C LEU A 81 -16.28 -6.24 25.22
N ASP A 82 -16.73 -5.79 24.06
CA ASP A 82 -18.16 -5.74 23.78
C ASP A 82 -18.71 -7.18 23.77
N GLY A 83 -19.81 -7.40 24.48
CA GLY A 83 -20.55 -8.67 24.43
C GLY A 83 -21.52 -8.72 23.26
N ALA A 84 -22.55 -9.55 23.40
CA ALA A 84 -23.64 -9.61 22.42
C ALA A 84 -24.26 -8.21 22.19
N PRO A 85 -24.60 -7.86 20.94
CA PRO A 85 -25.23 -6.58 20.65
C PRO A 85 -26.59 -6.49 21.34
N ALA A 86 -26.91 -5.31 21.86
CA ALA A 86 -28.24 -5.02 22.41
C ALA A 86 -29.29 -5.02 21.29
N LEU A 87 -30.55 -5.35 21.63
CA LEU A 87 -31.67 -5.41 20.68
C LEU A 87 -31.89 -4.07 19.97
N GLU A 88 -31.72 -2.96 20.69
CA GLU A 88 -31.85 -1.60 20.19
C GLU A 88 -30.80 -1.27 19.11
N LYS A 89 -29.71 -2.05 19.03
CA LYS A 89 -28.69 -1.93 18.00
C LYS A 89 -28.90 -2.85 16.81
N ALA A 90 -29.95 -3.67 16.78
CA ALA A 90 -30.18 -4.65 15.72
C ALA A 90 -30.10 -4.02 14.31
N LEU A 91 -30.77 -2.88 14.09
CA LEU A 91 -30.72 -2.16 12.82
C LEU A 91 -29.31 -1.67 12.46
N THR A 92 -28.57 -1.14 13.44
CA THR A 92 -27.20 -0.67 13.21
C THR A 92 -26.26 -1.83 12.88
N THR A 93 -26.45 -2.98 13.53
CA THR A 93 -25.69 -4.20 13.26
C THR A 93 -25.99 -4.73 11.86
N ALA A 94 -27.27 -4.82 11.49
CA ALA A 94 -27.71 -5.23 10.15
C ALA A 94 -27.10 -4.35 9.04
N ASN A 95 -27.17 -3.01 9.20
CA ASN A 95 -26.59 -2.08 8.23
C ASN A 95 -25.06 -2.25 8.09
N ARG A 96 -24.35 -2.56 9.19
CA ARG A 96 -22.90 -2.82 9.15
C ARG A 96 -22.59 -4.17 8.51
N GLU A 97 -23.43 -5.17 8.69
CA GLU A 97 -23.30 -6.48 8.05
C GLU A 97 -23.55 -6.40 6.56
N GLU A 98 -24.61 -5.70 6.15
CA GLU A 98 -24.90 -5.46 4.74
C GLU A 98 -23.75 -4.73 4.07
N LYS A 99 -23.24 -3.66 4.68
CA LYS A 99 -22.05 -2.96 4.16
C LYS A 99 -20.84 -3.88 4.04
N ARG A 100 -20.57 -4.73 5.05
CA ARG A 100 -19.48 -5.70 5.00
C ARG A 100 -19.66 -6.70 3.86
N ARG A 101 -20.88 -7.18 3.64
CA ARG A 101 -21.23 -8.08 2.54
C ARG A 101 -20.98 -7.40 1.18
N THR A 102 -21.48 -6.19 0.99
CA THR A 102 -21.23 -5.43 -0.25
C THR A 102 -19.74 -5.17 -0.49
N ASP A 103 -18.99 -4.78 0.55
CA ASP A 103 -17.54 -4.58 0.44
C ASP A 103 -16.82 -5.89 0.06
N LEU A 104 -17.29 -7.05 0.55
CA LEU A 104 -16.77 -8.37 0.20
C LEU A 104 -17.09 -8.76 -1.24
N GLU A 105 -18.34 -8.57 -1.69
CA GLU A 105 -18.77 -8.82 -3.08
C GLU A 105 -17.94 -7.98 -4.06
N VAL A 106 -17.68 -6.71 -3.73
CA VAL A 106 -16.82 -5.84 -4.54
C VAL A 106 -15.38 -6.39 -4.58
N ALA A 107 -14.85 -6.87 -3.45
CA ALA A 107 -13.51 -7.45 -3.41
C ALA A 107 -13.42 -8.74 -4.25
N GLU A 108 -14.41 -9.63 -4.15
CA GLU A 108 -14.48 -10.87 -4.93
C GLU A 108 -14.60 -10.58 -6.42
N LYS A 109 -15.47 -9.65 -6.83
CA LYS A 109 -15.58 -9.22 -8.22
C LYS A 109 -14.23 -8.71 -8.76
N ASN A 110 -13.53 -7.90 -7.98
CA ASN A 110 -12.21 -7.39 -8.38
C ASN A 110 -11.18 -8.52 -8.53
N LEU A 111 -11.24 -9.56 -7.69
CA LEU A 111 -10.38 -10.74 -7.80
C LEU A 111 -10.70 -11.55 -9.05
N GLN A 112 -11.98 -11.77 -9.36
CA GLN A 112 -12.42 -12.48 -10.57
C GLN A 112 -12.03 -11.72 -11.85
N GLU A 113 -12.19 -10.40 -11.86
CA GLU A 113 -11.71 -9.55 -12.96
C GLU A 113 -10.20 -9.68 -13.13
N PHE A 114 -9.44 -9.72 -12.03
CA PHE A 114 -8.00 -9.90 -12.05
C PHE A 114 -7.60 -11.26 -12.61
N GLU A 115 -8.25 -12.33 -12.17
CA GLU A 115 -8.02 -13.71 -12.64
C GLU A 115 -8.37 -13.87 -14.12
N THR A 116 -9.48 -13.27 -14.57
CA THR A 116 -9.90 -13.26 -15.98
C THR A 116 -8.85 -12.58 -16.85
N LEU A 117 -8.31 -11.44 -16.40
CA LEU A 117 -7.27 -10.72 -17.13
C LEU A 117 -5.96 -11.52 -17.23
N ILE A 118 -5.57 -12.21 -16.15
CA ILE A 118 -4.40 -13.09 -16.14
C ILE A 118 -4.61 -14.26 -17.10
N THR A 119 -5.77 -14.92 -17.02
CA THR A 119 -6.10 -16.10 -17.84
C THR A 119 -6.18 -15.74 -19.32
N ALA A 120 -6.72 -14.56 -19.66
CA ALA A 120 -6.76 -14.04 -21.02
C ALA A 120 -5.41 -13.45 -21.49
N ASN A 121 -4.35 -13.52 -20.66
CA ASN A 121 -3.02 -12.98 -20.94
C ASN A 121 -3.04 -11.48 -21.30
N LEU A 122 -4.01 -10.76 -20.74
CA LEU A 122 -4.23 -9.33 -20.98
C LEU A 122 -3.36 -8.49 -20.05
N ARG A 123 -2.90 -7.34 -20.55
CA ARG A 123 -2.02 -6.45 -19.80
C ARG A 123 -2.72 -5.84 -18.57
N LEU A 124 -2.23 -6.16 -17.38
CA LEU A 124 -2.59 -5.48 -16.14
C LEU A 124 -2.18 -3.99 -16.20
N ARG A 125 -3.09 -3.08 -15.85
CA ARG A 125 -2.87 -1.62 -15.88
C ARG A 125 -2.82 -1.03 -14.47
N LYS A 126 -2.12 0.11 -14.33
CA LYS A 126 -1.92 0.86 -13.06
C LYS A 126 -3.22 1.19 -12.31
N ARG A 127 -4.34 1.31 -13.02
CA ARG A 127 -5.68 1.52 -12.43
C ARG A 127 -6.17 0.33 -11.58
N HIS A 128 -5.61 -0.86 -11.75
CA HIS A 128 -5.90 -2.03 -10.90
C HIS A 128 -5.08 -2.02 -9.58
N PHE A 129 -4.24 -0.99 -9.37
CA PHE A 129 -3.36 -0.82 -8.20
C PHE A 129 -3.52 0.58 -7.57
N VAL A 130 -4.75 1.07 -7.38
CA VAL A 130 -5.14 2.45 -7.00
C VAL A 130 -4.32 3.09 -5.85
N ALA A 131 -3.62 2.32 -5.02
CA ALA A 131 -2.69 2.84 -4.01
C ALA A 131 -1.47 3.62 -4.55
N VAL A 132 -1.09 3.47 -5.83
CA VAL A 132 0.16 4.08 -6.37
C VAL A 132 -0.02 5.52 -6.86
N THR A 133 -1.23 5.94 -7.26
CA THR A 133 -1.48 7.30 -7.78
C THR A 133 -1.39 8.39 -6.71
N SER A 134 -1.65 8.07 -5.44
CA SER A 134 -1.49 9.00 -4.30
C SER A 134 -0.02 9.36 -4.02
N LEU A 135 0.92 8.52 -4.48
CA LEU A 135 2.35 8.72 -4.27
C LEU A 135 2.93 9.87 -5.12
N GLN A 136 2.21 10.36 -6.13
CA GLN A 136 2.66 11.44 -7.02
C GLN A 136 4.08 11.19 -7.56
N VAL A 137 4.38 9.95 -7.95
CA VAL A 137 5.65 9.56 -8.55
C VAL A 137 5.47 9.08 -9.99
N THR A 138 6.43 9.43 -10.83
CA THR A 138 6.52 8.95 -12.21
C THR A 138 6.84 7.46 -12.25
N ARG A 139 6.71 6.83 -13.42
CA ARG A 139 7.09 5.42 -13.58
C ARG A 139 8.58 5.19 -13.30
N ALA A 140 9.45 6.09 -13.78
CA ALA A 140 10.88 6.02 -13.52
C ALA A 140 11.19 6.10 -12.02
N GLN A 141 10.55 7.03 -11.31
CA GLN A 141 10.66 7.16 -9.86
C GLN A 141 10.18 5.91 -9.11
N LEU A 142 9.08 5.30 -9.55
CA LEU A 142 8.61 4.05 -8.93
C LEU A 142 9.62 2.92 -9.12
N THR A 143 10.15 2.75 -10.34
CA THR A 143 11.14 1.69 -10.62
C THR A 143 12.44 1.91 -9.85
N VAL A 144 12.89 3.16 -9.71
CA VAL A 144 14.07 3.48 -8.88
C VAL A 144 13.78 3.15 -7.42
N LEU A 145 12.58 3.44 -6.91
CA LEU A 145 12.20 3.11 -5.55
C LEU A 145 12.23 1.60 -5.29
N GLU A 146 11.83 0.77 -6.26
CA GLU A 146 11.93 -0.69 -6.20
C GLU A 146 13.40 -1.16 -6.20
N VAL A 147 14.26 -0.52 -7.00
CA VAL A 147 15.70 -0.85 -7.08
C VAL A 147 16.45 -0.51 -5.79
N VAL A 148 16.22 0.67 -5.21
CA VAL A 148 17.03 1.17 -4.08
C VAL A 148 16.45 0.81 -2.71
N SER A 149 15.20 0.34 -2.66
CA SER A 149 14.61 -0.22 -1.43
C SER A 149 14.96 -1.69 -1.30
N ARG A 150 14.91 -2.22 -0.07
CA ARG A 150 15.16 -3.65 0.19
C ARG A 150 14.27 -4.49 -0.74
N ASN A 151 14.90 -5.30 -1.57
CA ASN A 151 14.25 -6.21 -2.49
C ASN A 151 14.97 -7.56 -2.46
N ASP A 152 14.48 -8.54 -3.22
CA ASP A 152 15.02 -9.91 -3.19
C ASP A 152 16.43 -10.02 -3.81
N TYR A 153 16.86 -9.01 -4.58
CA TYR A 153 18.15 -9.03 -5.30
C TYR A 153 19.24 -8.22 -4.60
N THR A 154 18.86 -7.17 -3.84
CA THR A 154 19.80 -6.30 -3.14
C THR A 154 19.28 -5.85 -1.78
N LYS A 155 20.21 -5.70 -0.84
CA LYS A 155 19.94 -5.07 0.44
C LYS A 155 19.75 -3.57 0.23
N ASN A 156 18.99 -2.97 1.13
CA ASN A 156 18.89 -1.52 1.21
C ASN A 156 20.16 -0.96 1.88
N VAL A 157 20.45 0.33 1.63
CA VAL A 157 21.48 1.05 2.39
C VAL A 157 21.06 1.11 3.86
N GLU A 158 22.00 0.75 4.75
CA GLU A 158 21.73 0.65 6.18
C GLU A 158 21.25 1.98 6.76
N GLY A 159 20.24 1.94 7.62
CA GLY A 159 19.68 3.13 8.25
C GLY A 159 18.88 4.05 7.31
N LEU A 160 18.61 3.65 6.07
CA LEU A 160 17.63 4.30 5.20
C LEU A 160 16.37 3.45 5.10
N GLY A 161 15.21 4.01 5.44
CA GLY A 161 13.92 3.32 5.31
C GLY A 161 13.20 3.65 4.00
N PRO A 162 12.12 2.92 3.64
CA PRO A 162 11.32 3.19 2.45
C PRO A 162 10.80 4.63 2.35
N ALA A 163 10.44 5.25 3.48
CA ALA A 163 10.00 6.65 3.51
C ALA A 163 11.13 7.63 3.15
N THR A 164 12.35 7.37 3.65
CA THR A 164 13.52 8.18 3.31
C THR A 164 13.82 8.04 1.82
N ASN A 165 13.92 6.80 1.33
CA ASN A 165 14.16 6.49 -0.08
C ASN A 165 13.13 7.17 -0.99
N TYR A 166 11.85 7.04 -0.66
CA TYR A 166 10.76 7.73 -1.36
C TYR A 166 10.98 9.25 -1.40
N SER A 167 11.35 9.88 -0.29
CA SER A 167 11.60 11.32 -0.26
C SER A 167 12.75 11.71 -1.20
N ILE A 168 13.83 10.91 -1.28
CA ILE A 168 14.98 11.16 -2.15
C ILE A 168 14.53 11.05 -3.60
N VAL A 169 13.97 9.89 -3.96
CA VAL A 169 13.57 9.55 -5.32
C VAL A 169 12.50 10.48 -5.87
N LYS A 170 11.53 10.92 -5.05
CA LYS A 170 10.49 11.87 -5.46
C LYS A 170 11.06 13.22 -5.93
N ARG A 171 12.21 13.66 -5.40
CA ARG A 171 12.85 14.93 -5.78
C ARG A 171 13.66 14.83 -7.07
N LEU A 172 14.02 13.63 -7.49
CA LEU A 172 14.78 13.41 -8.73
C LEU A 172 13.88 13.65 -9.94
N LYS A 173 14.37 14.42 -10.92
CA LYS A 173 13.58 14.88 -12.08
C LYS A 173 13.85 14.15 -13.39
N SER A 174 14.77 13.18 -13.40
CA SER A 174 15.09 12.43 -14.62
C SER A 174 13.95 11.47 -15.00
N THR A 175 13.85 11.17 -16.30
CA THR A 175 12.98 10.12 -16.85
C THR A 175 13.72 8.80 -17.04
N ASP A 176 15.06 8.80 -16.97
CA ASP A 176 15.89 7.61 -17.05
C ASP A 176 16.17 7.06 -15.63
N PRO A 177 15.66 5.85 -15.30
CA PRO A 177 15.90 5.21 -14.02
C PRO A 177 17.39 4.99 -13.68
N ILE A 178 18.27 4.76 -14.65
CA ILE A 178 19.70 4.54 -14.37
C ILE A 178 20.34 5.83 -13.86
N VAL A 179 20.11 6.93 -14.58
CA VAL A 179 20.55 8.28 -14.15
C VAL A 179 19.99 8.62 -12.77
N MET A 180 18.75 8.23 -12.48
CA MET A 180 18.13 8.43 -11.18
C MET A 180 18.77 7.60 -10.06
N VAL A 181 19.15 6.34 -10.30
CA VAL A 181 19.87 5.53 -9.31
C VAL A 181 21.23 6.14 -9.00
N ASN A 182 21.96 6.62 -10.02
CA ASN A 182 23.23 7.31 -9.82
C ASN A 182 23.05 8.61 -9.02
N ALA A 183 22.02 9.40 -9.33
CA ALA A 183 21.68 10.60 -8.58
C ALA A 183 21.24 10.29 -7.14
N TYR A 184 20.57 9.16 -6.91
CA TYR A 184 20.23 8.67 -5.58
C TYR A 184 21.49 8.32 -4.78
N LEU A 185 22.43 7.59 -5.37
CA LEU A 185 23.70 7.23 -4.73
C LEU A 185 24.57 8.45 -4.41
N ALA A 186 24.44 9.54 -5.19
CA ALA A 186 25.11 10.81 -4.95
C ALA A 186 24.39 11.72 -3.91
N ASP A 187 23.18 11.39 -3.44
CA ASP A 187 22.50 12.18 -2.40
C ASP A 187 23.31 12.09 -1.10
N LYS A 188 23.59 13.24 -0.48
CA LYS A 188 24.43 13.35 0.73
C LYS A 188 24.00 12.40 1.85
N ARG A 189 22.70 12.14 2.00
CA ARG A 189 22.17 11.24 3.04
C ARG A 189 22.43 9.78 2.72
N VAL A 190 22.52 9.43 1.44
CA VAL A 190 22.88 8.10 0.97
C VAL A 190 24.38 7.92 1.06
N VAL A 191 25.18 8.88 0.56
CA VAL A 191 26.65 8.85 0.63
C VAL A 191 27.14 8.61 2.07
N HIS A 192 26.58 9.34 3.04
CA HIS A 192 26.98 9.22 4.44
C HIS A 192 26.67 7.85 5.07
N LYS A 193 25.63 7.15 4.57
CA LYS A 193 25.16 5.88 5.13
C LYS A 193 25.52 4.65 4.29
N ASN A 194 25.94 4.84 3.04
CA ASN A 194 26.31 3.76 2.13
C ASN A 194 27.76 3.31 2.37
N THR A 195 28.07 2.96 3.61
CA THR A 195 29.39 2.48 4.05
C THR A 195 29.81 1.20 3.33
N GLU A 196 28.83 0.34 3.01
CA GLU A 196 29.02 -0.90 2.24
C GLU A 196 29.16 -0.68 0.72
N GLN A 197 29.14 0.56 0.24
CA GLN A 197 29.24 0.90 -1.19
C GLN A 197 28.26 0.13 -2.09
N GLN A 198 27.00 0.01 -1.64
CA GLN A 198 25.93 -0.63 -2.42
C GLN A 198 25.79 0.07 -3.78
N THR A 199 25.90 -0.71 -4.87
CA THR A 199 25.78 -0.25 -6.26
C THR A 199 24.41 -0.58 -6.88
N PHE A 200 23.62 -1.41 -6.21
CA PHE A 200 22.34 -1.95 -6.68
C PHE A 200 22.39 -2.70 -8.02
N GLU A 201 23.57 -3.14 -8.47
CA GLU A 201 23.78 -3.70 -9.80
C GLU A 201 22.86 -4.89 -10.12
N LYS A 202 22.67 -5.81 -9.17
CA LYS A 202 21.77 -6.97 -9.33
C LYS A 202 20.32 -6.53 -9.55
N SER A 203 19.84 -5.54 -8.80
CA SER A 203 18.48 -5.01 -8.95
C SER A 203 18.32 -4.20 -10.23
N ILE A 204 19.33 -3.41 -10.63
CA ILE A 204 19.35 -2.72 -11.92
C ILE A 204 19.23 -3.73 -13.06
N ARG A 205 20.03 -4.80 -13.01
CA ARG A 205 20.02 -5.86 -14.02
C ARG A 205 18.64 -6.51 -14.16
N VAL A 206 17.98 -6.83 -13.05
CA VAL A 206 16.65 -7.45 -13.10
C VAL A 206 15.54 -6.47 -13.46
N PHE A 207 15.41 -5.34 -12.74
CA PHE A 207 14.27 -4.43 -12.88
C PHE A 207 14.35 -3.53 -14.12
N LEU A 208 15.55 -3.14 -14.55
CA LEU A 208 15.75 -2.23 -15.68
C LEU A 208 16.11 -2.97 -16.97
N LYS A 209 16.94 -4.02 -16.89
CA LYS A 209 17.38 -4.77 -18.07
C LYS A 209 16.57 -6.04 -18.32
N GLY A 210 15.85 -6.56 -17.31
CA GLY A 210 15.05 -7.77 -17.43
C GLY A 210 15.89 -9.05 -17.50
N GLU A 211 17.13 -9.01 -17.03
CA GLU A 211 18.10 -10.11 -17.11
C GLU A 211 18.11 -10.94 -15.82
N GLN A 212 17.75 -12.22 -15.91
CA GLN A 212 17.75 -13.18 -14.79
C GLN A 212 18.57 -14.44 -15.16
N THR A 213 19.33 -14.95 -14.20
CA THR A 213 20.12 -16.19 -14.34
C THR A 213 19.37 -17.34 -13.69
N LEU A 214 19.10 -18.42 -14.42
CA LEU A 214 18.42 -19.61 -13.89
C LEU A 214 19.41 -20.46 -13.07
N VAL A 215 18.95 -20.97 -11.92
CA VAL A 215 19.69 -21.96 -11.11
C VAL A 215 19.34 -23.37 -11.62
N PRO A 216 20.32 -24.24 -11.92
CA PRO A 216 20.07 -25.64 -12.24
C PRO A 216 19.47 -26.38 -11.03
N SER A 217 18.31 -27.01 -11.24
CA SER A 217 17.44 -27.52 -10.18
C SER A 217 18.00 -28.76 -9.46
N ALA A 218 18.15 -28.69 -8.14
CA ALA A 218 18.02 -29.82 -7.23
C ALA A 218 17.42 -29.31 -5.92
N ILE A 219 16.13 -29.62 -5.68
CA ILE A 219 15.46 -29.75 -4.36
C ILE A 219 14.00 -30.11 -4.66
N THR A 220 13.62 -31.31 -4.24
CA THR A 220 12.27 -31.86 -4.25
C THR A 220 11.50 -31.30 -3.04
N ILE A 221 10.33 -30.70 -3.26
CA ILE A 221 9.44 -30.17 -2.20
C ILE A 221 8.23 -31.11 -2.08
N PRO A 222 7.74 -31.44 -0.86
CA PRO A 222 6.62 -32.37 -0.67
C PRO A 222 5.27 -31.82 -1.17
N GLU A 223 4.35 -32.75 -1.46
CA GLU A 223 3.05 -32.56 -2.10
C GLU A 223 2.06 -31.66 -1.34
N GLN A 224 2.24 -30.35 -1.48
CA GLN A 224 1.14 -29.38 -1.70
C GLN A 224 1.41 -28.53 -2.95
N GLY A 225 2.40 -28.93 -3.75
CA GLY A 225 3.00 -28.16 -4.83
C GLY A 225 2.27 -28.21 -6.18
N GLN A 226 1.19 -28.98 -6.34
CA GLN A 226 0.58 -29.17 -7.66
C GLN A 226 0.00 -27.88 -8.24
N THR A 227 -0.50 -26.95 -7.43
CA THR A 227 -1.01 -25.67 -7.94
C THR A 227 0.14 -24.73 -8.33
N TYR A 228 1.16 -24.61 -7.50
CA TYR A 228 2.30 -23.72 -7.77
C TYR A 228 3.20 -24.26 -8.91
N ILE A 229 3.46 -25.57 -8.96
CA ILE A 229 4.25 -26.20 -10.02
C ILE A 229 3.52 -26.07 -11.37
N THR A 230 2.20 -26.29 -11.39
CA THR A 230 1.39 -26.10 -12.60
C THR A 230 1.37 -24.64 -13.05
N ILE A 231 1.22 -23.69 -12.13
CA ILE A 231 1.27 -22.24 -12.43
C ILE A 231 2.66 -21.84 -12.94
N LYS A 232 3.73 -22.33 -12.31
CA LYS A 232 5.12 -22.04 -12.70
C LYS A 232 5.47 -22.64 -14.06
N ALA A 233 5.01 -23.85 -14.36
CA ALA A 233 5.17 -24.50 -15.67
C ALA A 233 4.44 -23.72 -16.76
N LYS A 234 3.19 -23.34 -16.52
CA LYS A 234 2.38 -22.55 -17.46
C LYS A 234 2.96 -21.15 -17.68
N PHE A 235 3.52 -20.54 -16.64
CA PHE A 235 4.22 -19.26 -16.77
C PHE A 235 5.52 -19.37 -17.58
N LYS A 236 6.27 -20.48 -17.43
CA LYS A 236 7.48 -20.76 -18.20
C LYS A 236 7.14 -20.97 -19.69
N GLU A 237 6.12 -21.76 -19.99
CA GLU A 237 5.60 -21.99 -21.34
C GLU A 237 5.17 -20.68 -22.03
N LEU A 238 4.46 -19.81 -21.30
CA LEU A 238 4.04 -18.50 -21.81
C LEU A 238 5.23 -17.57 -22.08
N CYS A 239 6.27 -17.62 -21.25
CA CYS A 239 7.50 -16.87 -21.47
C CYS A 239 8.24 -17.35 -22.73
N GLU A 240 8.40 -18.66 -22.89
CA GLU A 240 9.06 -19.29 -24.05
C GLU A 240 8.28 -19.03 -25.35
N THR A 241 6.95 -19.11 -25.30
CA THR A 241 6.05 -18.77 -26.40
C THR A 241 6.15 -17.29 -26.80
N ARG A 242 6.39 -16.39 -25.84
CA ARG A 242 6.55 -14.97 -26.10
C ARG A 242 7.92 -14.65 -26.70
N VAL A 243 8.97 -15.36 -26.30
CA VAL A 243 10.31 -15.25 -26.89
C VAL A 243 10.29 -15.72 -28.34
N THR A 244 9.70 -16.88 -28.62
CA THR A 244 9.54 -17.38 -29.99
C THR A 244 8.68 -16.44 -30.85
N ARG A 245 7.54 -15.95 -30.35
CA ARG A 245 6.73 -14.94 -31.06
C ARG A 245 7.48 -13.63 -31.33
N ARG A 246 8.37 -13.20 -30.44
CA ARG A 246 9.20 -12.00 -30.67
C ARG A 246 10.26 -12.25 -31.73
N LEU A 247 10.86 -13.43 -31.75
CA LEU A 247 11.84 -13.81 -32.76
C LEU A 247 11.17 -13.94 -34.14
N THR A 248 10.01 -14.60 -34.23
CA THR A 248 9.26 -14.72 -35.49
C THR A 248 8.76 -13.37 -35.99
N ASN A 249 8.25 -12.50 -35.11
CA ASN A 249 7.80 -11.16 -35.47
C ASN A 249 8.96 -10.23 -35.86
N LYS A 250 10.15 -10.40 -35.27
CA LYS A 250 11.35 -9.65 -35.65
C LYS A 250 11.88 -10.10 -37.01
N SER A 251 11.82 -11.41 -37.31
CA SER A 251 12.16 -11.95 -38.63
C SER A 251 11.16 -11.54 -39.71
N THR A 252 9.85 -11.52 -39.43
CA THR A 252 8.83 -11.06 -40.40
C THR A 252 8.84 -9.54 -40.61
N ALA A 253 9.17 -8.75 -39.59
CA ALA A 253 9.33 -7.30 -39.74
C ALA A 253 10.58 -6.91 -40.56
N LEU A 254 11.63 -7.74 -40.57
CA LEU A 254 12.79 -7.56 -41.45
C LEU A 254 12.50 -7.96 -42.91
N VAL A 255 11.50 -8.81 -43.14
CA VAL A 255 11.10 -9.28 -44.48
C VAL A 255 10.07 -8.34 -45.12
N ASN A 256 9.24 -7.63 -44.33
CA ASN A 256 8.11 -6.83 -44.84
C ASN A 256 8.28 -5.30 -44.72
N GLY A 257 9.52 -4.80 -44.77
CA GLY A 257 9.81 -3.36 -44.79
C GLY A 257 9.47 -2.69 -46.13
N GLU A 258 8.19 -2.65 -46.52
CA GLU A 258 7.69 -1.74 -47.56
C GLU A 258 6.72 -0.71 -46.97
N SER A 259 7.01 0.54 -47.34
CA SER A 259 6.32 1.79 -47.03
C SER A 259 4.80 1.71 -47.20
N LYS A 260 4.05 2.39 -46.31
CA LYS A 260 2.95 3.27 -46.75
C LYS A 260 2.41 4.18 -45.64
N SER A 261 2.37 5.45 -46.02
CA SER A 261 1.53 6.52 -45.53
C SER A 261 0.05 6.21 -45.76
N GLY A 262 -0.82 6.66 -44.86
CA GLY A 262 -2.27 6.58 -45.06
C GLY A 262 -3.05 6.92 -43.79
N VAL A 263 -3.61 8.13 -43.76
CA VAL A 263 -4.57 8.59 -42.76
C VAL A 263 -5.92 7.95 -43.06
N GLU A 264 -6.51 7.23 -42.09
CA GLU A 264 -7.89 6.76 -42.20
C GLU A 264 -8.64 6.99 -40.88
N THR A 265 -9.73 7.75 -40.99
CA THR A 265 -10.60 8.22 -39.91
C THR A 265 -11.51 7.10 -39.39
N LYS A 266 -11.47 6.83 -38.08
CA LYS A 266 -12.37 5.88 -37.41
C LYS A 266 -13.72 6.53 -37.05
N PRO A 267 -14.83 5.78 -37.11
CA PRO A 267 -16.17 6.27 -36.76
C PRO A 267 -16.32 6.52 -35.23
N PRO A 268 -17.24 7.41 -34.83
CA PRO A 268 -17.38 7.86 -33.45
C PRO A 268 -17.93 6.76 -32.53
N ASN A 269 -17.28 6.61 -31.38
CA ASN A 269 -17.59 5.59 -30.37
C ASN A 269 -18.82 6.02 -29.53
N ALA A 270 -19.85 5.17 -29.50
CA ALA A 270 -21.14 5.40 -28.82
C ALA A 270 -21.09 5.35 -27.27
N PHE A 271 -19.90 5.35 -26.68
CA PHE A 271 -19.69 5.35 -25.22
C PHE A 271 -19.05 6.65 -24.72
N THR A 272 -19.41 7.79 -25.31
CA THR A 272 -19.08 9.10 -24.73
C THR A 272 -20.01 9.37 -23.56
N THR A 273 -19.46 9.23 -22.36
CA THR A 273 -20.12 9.42 -21.07
C THR A 273 -20.73 10.81 -20.92
N ILE A 274 -21.96 10.81 -20.42
CA ILE A 274 -22.71 11.93 -19.86
C ILE A 274 -21.90 12.48 -18.68
N ASP A 275 -20.99 13.42 -18.94
CA ASP A 275 -20.27 14.12 -17.86
C ASP A 275 -19.96 15.59 -18.22
N LYS A 276 -20.69 16.14 -19.18
CA LYS A 276 -20.59 17.54 -19.56
C LYS A 276 -21.96 18.14 -19.79
N GLN A 277 -22.64 18.51 -18.71
CA GLN A 277 -23.66 19.58 -18.69
C GLN A 277 -24.11 19.87 -17.25
N ASN A 278 -23.28 20.57 -16.45
CA ASN A 278 -23.70 21.72 -15.63
C ASN A 278 -22.52 22.32 -14.81
N PRO A 279 -21.95 23.48 -15.20
CA PRO A 279 -20.89 24.15 -14.45
C PRO A 279 -21.44 25.32 -13.60
N ALA A 280 -22.52 25.11 -12.85
CA ALA A 280 -23.05 26.14 -11.95
C ALA A 280 -23.27 25.53 -10.56
N LYS A 281 -22.44 25.96 -9.59
CA LYS A 281 -22.41 25.64 -8.13
C LYS A 281 -21.24 24.79 -7.60
N ALA A 282 -20.02 24.93 -8.15
CA ALA A 282 -18.80 24.44 -7.51
C ALA A 282 -17.87 25.59 -7.09
N HIS A 283 -18.38 26.49 -6.25
CA HIS A 283 -17.55 27.34 -5.41
C HIS A 283 -18.02 27.22 -3.97
N GLN A 284 -17.27 26.50 -3.14
CA GLN A 284 -16.80 27.07 -1.88
C GLN A 284 -15.58 26.31 -1.36
N TYR A 285 -14.65 27.14 -0.94
CA TYR A 285 -13.27 26.89 -0.59
C TYR A 285 -13.11 26.03 0.67
N ARG A 286 -11.99 25.29 0.73
CA ARG A 286 -11.39 24.80 1.99
C ARG A 286 -11.01 25.97 2.90
N PRO A 287 -10.76 25.70 4.19
CA PRO A 287 -9.35 25.81 4.61
C PRO A 287 -8.82 24.54 5.29
N ARG A 288 -7.61 24.14 4.85
CA ARG A 288 -6.68 23.34 5.66
C ARG A 288 -5.89 24.31 6.54
N TYR A 289 -5.86 24.08 7.84
CA TYR A 289 -4.87 24.70 8.72
C TYR A 289 -4.03 23.62 9.39
N SER A 290 -2.72 23.65 9.11
CA SER A 290 -1.65 23.05 9.91
C SER A 290 -1.05 24.17 10.77
N PRO A 291 -0.91 24.02 12.09
CA PRO A 291 -0.05 24.90 12.86
C PRO A 291 1.41 24.47 12.66
N LYS A 292 2.22 25.37 12.10
CA LYS A 292 3.66 25.41 12.38
C LYS A 292 3.82 26.10 13.72
N VAL A 293 4.53 25.48 14.66
CA VAL A 293 5.06 26.20 15.82
C VAL A 293 6.58 26.29 15.62
N ARG A 294 7.07 27.52 15.55
CA ARG A 294 8.43 27.89 15.94
C ARG A 294 8.34 28.30 17.41
N PHE A 295 9.18 27.71 18.25
CA PHE A 295 10.08 28.40 19.17
C PHE A 295 11.30 27.49 19.32
#